data_AF-A0AAJ8WSQ9-F1
#
_entry.id   AF-A0AAJ8WSQ9-F1
#
_cell.length_a   1.000
_cell.length_b   1.000
_cell.length_c   1.000
_cell.angle_alpha   90.00
_cell.angle_beta   90.00
_cell.angle_gamma   90.00
#
_symmetry.space_group_name_H-M   'P 1'
#
loop_
_entity.id
_entity.type
_entity.pdbx_description
1 polymer ?
#
loop_
_entity_poly.entity_id
_entity_poly.type
_entity_poly.pdbx_seq_one_letter_code
_entity_poly.pdbx_strand_id
1 'polypeptide(L)'
;MEIDNVSETPCARKELNYLPEVIWKPYEKATDKQKEHAKAKLVPLHKLDDLVRNGLELMTALDAVAEECDIAKGSLKRWYYQVRSFERPDWLPLLIAKHNNKKSGKEAAFTEEAWEAFKADYFRNEQPQFGSCYERLKRAARENGWNIPSASSIKRKIEREVPKLVQVQLREGDHAVMQYYPSMRRTVAEIEALEWINGDGYQHNVFVRWHNGEIVRPKTWIWQDIRTRKILAYRVDLSENSDTIRLSLMDLIWKYGIPKKCTIDNTRAAANKWMTGGVKNRYRFKVKEDDVTGIIPMLGIELLWTSVQFGKGHGQAKPIERAFSHGGLGELVDKHPSLAGFYAGENVYNKPDNYNGGKDGVDYDTFILAIEDGIRTFNEREGRQTEICQGIYSFSQVFERDYAKAQIRKASAEQMRFLMLMSEAVTLRKDGTFELEAGGKVNNRKNRYLASELIATAHRKVVVKFDPQDLHNKVWVYGLDGVFLAEAKCTDAVAFGDKAKGREHDKARKQMVKAVKAQAKAALTMNAQEAARYQPQFEEEDAPEPKIIELFRQEGNVVRKHEAVLDDDEEPNDFEQGWQKCLEMMKKEKGL
;
A
#
# COMPACT_ATOMS: atom_id res chain seq x y z
N MET A 1 54.32 10.33 -22.24
CA MET A 1 54.21 8.86 -22.33
C MET A 1 52.80 8.57 -22.80
N GLU A 2 52.60 8.63 -24.12
CA GLU A 2 51.38 8.18 -24.76
C GLU A 2 51.41 6.65 -24.77
N ILE A 3 50.30 6.04 -24.37
CA ILE A 3 50.15 4.59 -24.30
C ILE A 3 49.60 4.16 -25.65
N ASP A 4 50.43 3.48 -26.43
CA ASP A 4 50.06 2.94 -27.74
C ASP A 4 48.87 1.97 -27.59
N ASN A 5 47.78 2.35 -28.24
CA ASN A 5 46.59 1.52 -28.45
C ASN A 5 46.97 0.40 -29.43
N VAL A 6 47.30 -0.78 -28.91
CA VAL A 6 47.46 -1.99 -29.73
C VAL A 6 46.08 -2.38 -30.26
N SER A 7 45.81 -1.98 -31.50
CA SER A 7 44.67 -2.46 -32.27
C SER A 7 44.84 -3.95 -32.57
N GLU A 8 44.18 -4.81 -31.79
CA GLU A 8 43.99 -6.22 -32.17
C GLU A 8 43.11 -6.28 -33.43
N THR A 9 43.75 -6.41 -34.58
CA THR A 9 43.07 -6.85 -35.81
C THR A 9 42.42 -8.21 -35.56
N PRO A 10 41.11 -8.38 -35.80
CA PRO A 10 40.46 -9.67 -35.63
C PRO A 10 41.03 -10.65 -36.67
N CYS A 11 41.75 -11.66 -36.18
CA CYS A 11 42.25 -12.77 -36.99
C CYS A 11 41.09 -13.36 -37.80
N ALA A 12 41.23 -13.39 -39.13
CA ALA A 12 40.19 -13.84 -40.05
C ALA A 12 39.69 -15.23 -39.64
N ARG A 13 38.41 -15.32 -39.22
CA ARG A 13 37.79 -16.59 -38.85
C ARG A 13 37.78 -17.49 -40.07
N LYS A 14 38.45 -18.65 -39.98
CA LYS A 14 38.34 -19.72 -40.98
C LYS A 14 36.87 -20.05 -41.18
N GLU A 15 36.45 -20.24 -42.44
CA GLU A 15 35.10 -20.70 -42.74
C GLU A 15 34.91 -22.11 -42.16
N LEU A 16 34.14 -22.22 -41.08
CA LEU A 16 33.82 -23.48 -40.42
C LEU A 16 32.69 -24.17 -41.17
N ASN A 17 32.81 -25.48 -41.42
CA ASN A 17 31.75 -26.31 -42.02
C ASN A 17 30.57 -26.60 -41.06
N TYR A 18 30.52 -25.93 -39.90
CA TYR A 18 29.51 -26.11 -38.87
C TYR A 18 29.23 -24.78 -38.14
N LEU A 19 28.07 -24.69 -37.50
CA LEU A 19 27.68 -23.54 -36.69
C LEU A 19 28.00 -23.82 -35.21
N PRO A 20 29.01 -23.15 -34.61
CA PRO A 20 29.38 -23.38 -33.21
C PRO A 20 28.19 -23.17 -32.25
N GLU A 21 27.35 -22.15 -32.51
CA GLU A 21 26.19 -21.83 -31.67
C GLU A 21 25.21 -23.01 -31.47
N VAL A 22 25.04 -23.85 -32.50
CA VAL A 22 24.13 -25.01 -32.43
C VAL A 22 24.72 -26.10 -31.54
N ILE A 23 26.04 -26.25 -31.54
CA ILE A 23 26.76 -27.26 -30.77
C ILE A 23 26.87 -26.85 -29.31
N TRP A 24 27.03 -25.55 -29.02
CA TRP A 24 27.14 -25.02 -27.67
C TRP A 24 25.81 -24.93 -26.91
N LYS A 25 24.67 -24.73 -27.59
CA LYS A 25 23.33 -24.67 -26.95
C LYS A 25 23.00 -25.87 -26.04
N PRO A 26 23.23 -27.13 -26.45
CA PRO A 26 23.10 -28.29 -25.56
C PRO A 26 24.04 -28.26 -24.34
N TYR A 27 25.24 -27.71 -24.49
CA TYR A 27 26.23 -27.62 -23.41
C TYR A 27 25.83 -26.61 -22.35
N GLU A 28 25.29 -25.47 -22.74
CA GLU A 28 24.77 -24.47 -21.79
C GLU A 28 23.64 -25.05 -20.93
N LYS A 29 22.77 -25.86 -21.53
CA LYS A 29 21.64 -26.54 -20.88
C LYS A 29 22.03 -27.77 -20.04
N ALA A 30 23.27 -28.25 -20.15
CA ALA A 30 23.74 -29.43 -19.43
C ALA A 30 23.98 -29.12 -17.94
N THR A 31 23.83 -30.13 -17.09
CA THR A 31 24.09 -30.00 -15.65
C THR A 31 25.60 -29.93 -15.37
N ASP A 32 25.99 -29.40 -14.20
CA ASP A 32 27.42 -29.24 -13.85
C ASP A 32 28.16 -30.59 -13.83
N LYS A 33 27.52 -31.66 -13.36
CA LYS A 33 28.07 -33.02 -13.42
C LYS A 33 28.33 -33.49 -14.86
N GLN A 34 27.46 -33.13 -15.80
CA GLN A 34 27.65 -33.46 -17.22
C GLN A 34 28.79 -32.63 -17.83
N LYS A 35 28.90 -31.36 -17.44
CA LYS A 35 29.99 -30.47 -17.85
C LYS A 35 31.34 -30.96 -17.31
N GLU A 36 31.41 -31.38 -16.04
CA GLU A 36 32.60 -31.99 -15.44
C GLU A 36 33.00 -33.28 -16.15
N HIS A 37 32.05 -34.16 -16.44
CA HIS A 37 32.33 -35.39 -17.16
C HIS A 37 32.81 -35.13 -18.61
N ALA A 38 32.29 -34.09 -19.27
CA ALA A 38 32.80 -33.65 -20.58
C ALA A 38 34.22 -33.06 -20.49
N LYS A 39 34.52 -32.27 -19.45
CA LYS A 39 35.87 -31.74 -19.17
C LYS A 39 36.87 -32.86 -18.90
N ALA A 40 36.50 -33.88 -18.13
CA ALA A 40 37.36 -35.04 -17.85
C ALA A 40 37.72 -35.81 -19.13
N LYS A 41 36.81 -35.89 -20.11
CA LYS A 41 37.10 -36.49 -21.43
C LYS A 41 37.95 -35.62 -22.35
N LEU A 42 37.94 -34.30 -22.15
CA LEU A 42 38.68 -33.35 -22.98
C LEU A 42 40.20 -33.47 -22.77
N VAL A 43 40.63 -33.69 -21.52
CA VAL A 43 42.04 -33.81 -21.14
C VAL A 43 42.79 -34.89 -21.93
N PRO A 44 42.34 -36.16 -21.97
CA PRO A 44 43.00 -37.20 -22.74
C PRO A 44 42.92 -36.94 -24.26
N LEU A 45 41.86 -36.28 -24.75
CA LEU A 45 41.75 -35.94 -26.17
C LEU A 45 42.73 -34.85 -26.61
N HIS A 46 43.00 -33.86 -25.76
CA HIS A 46 44.03 -32.86 -26.04
C HIS A 46 45.42 -33.50 -26.08
N LYS A 47 45.76 -34.36 -25.11
CA LYS A 47 47.02 -35.11 -25.13
C LYS A 47 47.16 -35.95 -26.41
N LEU A 48 46.09 -36.65 -26.79
CA LEU A 48 46.07 -37.45 -28.02
C LEU A 48 46.28 -36.58 -29.28
N ASP A 49 45.60 -35.45 -29.38
CA ASP A 49 45.73 -34.53 -30.52
C ASP A 49 47.14 -33.92 -30.61
N ASP A 50 47.73 -33.56 -29.47
CA ASP A 50 49.09 -33.00 -29.41
C ASP A 50 50.13 -34.03 -29.87
N LEU A 51 49.99 -35.32 -29.50
CA LEU A 51 50.87 -36.40 -29.98
C LEU A 51 50.73 -36.63 -31.49
N VAL A 52 49.49 -36.63 -32.01
CA VAL A 52 49.22 -36.81 -33.44
C VAL A 52 49.77 -35.63 -34.26
N ARG A 53 49.64 -34.39 -33.76
CA ARG A 53 50.23 -33.20 -34.40
C ARG A 53 51.75 -33.21 -34.41
N ASN A 54 52.38 -33.82 -33.41
CA ASN A 54 53.84 -34.00 -33.34
C ASN A 54 54.37 -35.16 -34.20
N GLY A 55 53.53 -35.77 -35.04
CA GLY A 55 53.94 -36.76 -36.05
C GLY A 55 53.93 -38.21 -35.58
N LEU A 56 53.37 -38.52 -34.40
CA LEU A 56 53.16 -39.90 -33.96
C LEU A 56 51.97 -40.54 -34.69
N GLU A 57 52.09 -41.81 -35.03
CA GLU A 57 51.00 -42.58 -35.62
C GLU A 57 49.82 -42.67 -34.64
N LEU A 58 48.60 -42.43 -35.13
CA LEU A 58 47.37 -42.36 -34.32
C LEU A 58 47.16 -43.59 -33.42
N MET A 59 47.53 -44.78 -33.91
CA MET A 59 47.36 -46.02 -33.15
C MET A 59 48.34 -46.10 -31.96
N THR A 60 49.59 -45.68 -32.15
CA THR A 60 50.61 -45.60 -31.10
C THR A 60 50.30 -44.50 -30.08
N ALA A 61 49.78 -43.36 -30.55
CA ALA A 61 49.35 -42.27 -29.67
C ALA A 61 48.12 -42.65 -28.82
N LEU A 62 47.19 -43.43 -29.38
CA LEU A 62 46.04 -43.97 -28.64
C LEU A 62 46.47 -44.94 -27.53
N ASP A 63 47.48 -45.78 -27.78
CA ASP A 63 48.00 -46.72 -26.76
C ASP A 63 48.68 -45.97 -25.62
N ALA A 64 49.57 -45.01 -25.93
CA ALA A 64 50.26 -44.20 -24.93
C ALA A 64 49.30 -43.42 -24.01
N VAL A 65 48.27 -42.78 -24.58
CA VAL A 65 47.31 -41.98 -23.80
C VAL A 65 46.31 -42.87 -23.03
N ALA A 66 45.96 -44.04 -23.57
CA ALA A 66 45.10 -44.99 -22.88
C ALA A 66 45.76 -45.55 -21.61
N GLU A 67 47.06 -45.85 -21.67
CA GLU A 67 47.86 -46.30 -20.53
C GLU A 67 48.09 -45.18 -19.51
N GLU A 68 48.44 -43.97 -19.96
CA GLU A 68 48.72 -42.85 -19.06
C GLU A 68 47.48 -42.36 -18.30
N CYS A 69 46.31 -42.37 -18.95
CA CYS A 69 45.07 -41.85 -18.37
C CYS A 69 44.14 -42.93 -17.77
N ASP A 70 44.53 -44.22 -17.83
CA ASP A 70 43.72 -45.37 -17.42
C ASP A 70 42.31 -45.39 -18.06
N ILE A 71 42.26 -45.20 -19.38
CA ILE A 71 41.00 -45.15 -20.16
C ILE A 71 41.04 -46.21 -21.25
N ALA A 72 39.96 -46.98 -21.39
CA ALA A 72 39.83 -47.96 -22.47
C ALA A 72 40.06 -47.34 -23.86
N LYS A 73 41.03 -47.89 -24.62
CA LYS A 73 41.39 -47.47 -26.00
C LYS A 73 40.17 -47.28 -26.91
N GLY A 74 39.20 -48.19 -26.82
CA GLY A 74 37.96 -48.13 -27.61
C GLY A 74 37.09 -46.90 -27.32
N SER A 75 37.03 -46.48 -26.05
CA SER A 75 36.29 -45.28 -25.62
C SER A 75 36.98 -44.01 -26.07
N LEU A 76 38.31 -43.93 -25.91
CA LEU A 76 39.11 -42.79 -26.34
C LEU A 76 39.04 -42.63 -27.87
N LYS A 77 39.17 -43.72 -28.63
CA LYS A 77 38.98 -43.74 -30.08
C LYS A 77 37.58 -43.22 -30.44
N ARG A 78 36.52 -43.72 -29.82
CA ARG A 78 35.15 -43.25 -30.08
C ARG A 78 34.98 -41.75 -29.86
N TRP A 79 35.52 -41.20 -28.77
CA TRP A 79 35.44 -39.76 -28.50
C TRP A 79 36.27 -38.95 -29.50
N TYR A 80 37.46 -39.41 -29.87
CA TYR A 80 38.31 -38.76 -30.86
C TYR A 80 37.63 -38.65 -32.23
N TYR A 81 37.07 -39.75 -32.73
CA TYR A 81 36.33 -39.73 -33.99
C TYR A 81 35.06 -38.86 -33.95
N GLN A 82 34.49 -38.63 -32.77
CA GLN A 82 33.34 -37.73 -32.60
C GLN A 82 33.74 -36.25 -32.70
N VAL A 83 34.96 -35.88 -32.29
CA VAL A 83 35.41 -34.48 -32.22
C VAL A 83 36.38 -34.08 -33.34
N ARG A 84 37.07 -35.02 -33.99
CA ARG A 84 38.13 -34.75 -34.99
C ARG A 84 37.72 -33.87 -36.17
N SER A 85 36.43 -33.85 -36.51
CA SER A 85 35.89 -33.06 -37.62
C SER A 85 35.60 -31.60 -37.23
N PHE A 86 35.78 -31.24 -35.96
CA PHE A 86 35.52 -29.93 -35.39
C PHE A 86 36.82 -29.31 -34.87
N GLU A 87 36.87 -27.99 -34.74
CA GLU A 87 38.04 -27.32 -34.19
C GLU A 87 38.18 -27.58 -32.68
N ARG A 88 39.43 -27.59 -32.21
CA ARG A 88 39.82 -27.86 -30.82
C ARG A 88 39.02 -27.05 -29.76
N PRO A 89 38.69 -25.77 -29.99
CA PRO A 89 37.86 -25.01 -29.03
C PRO A 89 36.44 -25.57 -28.85
N ASP A 90 35.88 -26.23 -29.87
CA ASP A 90 34.48 -26.69 -29.90
C ASP A 90 34.32 -28.18 -29.52
N TRP A 91 35.37 -28.83 -29.03
CA TRP A 91 35.33 -30.24 -28.64
C TRP A 91 34.51 -30.49 -27.38
N LEU A 92 34.58 -29.56 -26.43
CA LEU A 92 33.92 -29.66 -25.13
C LEU A 92 32.40 -29.93 -25.21
N PRO A 93 31.61 -29.20 -26.01
CA PRO A 93 30.17 -29.44 -26.12
C PRO A 93 29.81 -30.79 -26.76
N LEU A 94 30.65 -31.33 -27.64
CA LEU A 94 30.41 -32.60 -28.32
C LEU A 94 30.58 -33.81 -27.39
N LEU A 95 31.37 -33.68 -26.32
CA LEU A 95 31.70 -34.76 -25.40
C LEU A 95 30.65 -35.02 -24.32
N ILE A 96 29.62 -34.18 -24.26
CA ILE A 96 28.44 -34.43 -23.42
C ILE A 96 27.82 -35.76 -23.85
N ALA A 97 27.55 -36.62 -22.86
CA ALA A 97 26.79 -37.82 -23.11
C ALA A 97 25.42 -37.42 -23.66
N LYS A 98 25.13 -37.76 -24.92
CA LYS A 98 23.76 -37.79 -25.42
C LYS A 98 23.02 -38.84 -24.61
N HIS A 99 22.47 -38.46 -23.46
CA HIS A 99 21.33 -39.20 -22.96
C HIS A 99 20.30 -39.06 -24.08
N ASN A 100 19.98 -40.20 -24.72
CA ASN A 100 18.71 -40.34 -25.39
C ASN A 100 17.72 -39.65 -24.47
N ASN A 101 17.17 -38.52 -24.89
CA ASN A 101 16.02 -37.92 -24.25
C ASN A 101 15.03 -39.07 -24.12
N LYS A 102 14.97 -39.70 -22.94
CA LYS A 102 14.17 -40.90 -22.70
C LYS A 102 12.75 -40.41 -22.93
N LYS A 103 12.25 -40.67 -24.14
CA LYS A 103 10.89 -40.44 -24.63
C LYS A 103 10.28 -39.15 -24.08
N SER A 104 10.52 -38.04 -24.76
CA SER A 104 9.46 -37.05 -24.87
C SER A 104 8.19 -37.78 -25.35
N GLY A 105 7.17 -37.87 -24.49
CA GLY A 105 5.83 -38.29 -24.89
C GLY A 105 5.55 -39.79 -24.82
N LYS A 106 5.24 -40.29 -23.63
CA LYS A 106 3.92 -40.92 -23.49
C LYS A 106 3.14 -40.06 -22.52
N GLU A 107 2.49 -39.03 -23.06
CA GLU A 107 1.51 -38.31 -22.29
C GLU A 107 0.46 -39.32 -21.82
N ALA A 108 0.15 -39.28 -20.53
CA ALA A 108 -0.95 -40.10 -20.03
C ALA A 108 -2.23 -39.59 -20.70
N ALA A 109 -3.06 -40.52 -21.17
CA ALA A 109 -4.32 -40.19 -21.80
C ALA A 109 -5.14 -39.32 -20.84
N PHE A 110 -5.49 -38.12 -21.30
CA PHE A 110 -6.31 -37.19 -20.56
C PHE A 110 -7.33 -36.62 -21.53
N THR A 111 -8.60 -36.92 -21.29
CA THR A 111 -9.72 -36.36 -22.05
C THR A 111 -9.71 -34.84 -21.94
N GLU A 112 -9.87 -34.12 -23.05
CA GLU A 112 -9.73 -32.66 -23.10
C GLU A 112 -10.83 -31.95 -22.30
N GLU A 113 -12.07 -32.46 -22.36
CA GLU A 113 -13.19 -31.95 -21.57
C GLU A 113 -12.95 -32.08 -20.07
N ALA A 114 -12.32 -33.18 -19.65
CA ALA A 114 -11.94 -33.39 -18.26
C ALA A 114 -10.82 -32.44 -17.81
N TRP A 115 -9.92 -32.07 -18.72
CA TRP A 115 -8.87 -31.09 -18.46
C TRP A 115 -9.45 -29.69 -18.32
N GLU A 116 -10.35 -29.27 -19.20
CA GLU A 116 -11.06 -28.00 -19.10
C GLU A 116 -11.90 -27.89 -17.82
N ALA A 117 -12.64 -28.95 -17.47
CA ALA A 117 -13.40 -29.00 -16.22
C ALA A 117 -12.49 -28.86 -14.99
N PHE A 118 -11.32 -29.52 -15.00
CA PHE A 118 -10.35 -29.39 -13.91
C PHE A 118 -9.76 -27.97 -13.82
N LYS A 119 -9.40 -27.36 -14.95
CA LYS A 119 -8.91 -25.96 -14.99
C LYS A 119 -9.95 -25.01 -14.43
N ALA A 120 -11.22 -25.16 -14.84
CA ALA A 120 -12.33 -24.35 -14.37
C ALA A 120 -12.58 -24.49 -12.86
N ASP A 121 -12.39 -25.67 -12.25
CA ASP A 121 -12.54 -25.85 -10.80
C ASP A 121 -11.31 -25.34 -10.01
N TYR A 122 -10.10 -25.64 -10.49
CA TYR A 122 -8.87 -25.38 -9.76
C TYR A 122 -8.41 -23.91 -9.81
N PHE A 123 -8.63 -23.23 -10.93
CA PHE A 123 -8.18 -21.85 -11.15
C PHE A 123 -9.21 -20.80 -10.75
N ARG A 124 -10.11 -21.12 -9.81
CA ARG A 124 -11.05 -20.14 -9.26
C ARG A 124 -10.41 -19.34 -8.13
N ASN A 125 -10.94 -18.13 -7.92
CA ASN A 125 -10.50 -17.19 -6.88
C ASN A 125 -10.68 -17.73 -5.46
N GLU A 126 -11.57 -18.71 -5.24
CA GLU A 126 -11.77 -19.37 -3.94
C GLU A 126 -10.61 -20.31 -3.55
N GLN A 127 -9.66 -20.56 -4.46
CA GLN A 127 -8.46 -21.35 -4.22
C GLN A 127 -8.71 -22.74 -3.61
N PRO A 128 -9.59 -23.58 -4.18
CA PRO A 128 -9.82 -24.91 -3.65
C PRO A 128 -8.52 -25.75 -3.63
N GLN A 129 -8.41 -26.62 -2.63
CA GLN A 129 -7.27 -27.52 -2.49
C GLN A 129 -7.20 -28.49 -3.68
N PHE A 130 -5.99 -28.79 -4.15
CA PHE A 130 -5.77 -29.65 -5.33
C PHE A 130 -6.41 -31.03 -5.15
N GLY A 131 -6.28 -31.63 -3.96
CA GLY A 131 -6.85 -32.94 -3.66
C GLY A 131 -8.38 -32.96 -3.81
N SER A 132 -9.06 -31.92 -3.31
CA SER A 132 -10.51 -31.79 -3.42
C SER A 132 -10.98 -31.64 -4.87
N CYS A 133 -10.25 -30.87 -5.68
CA CYS A 133 -10.54 -30.72 -7.12
C CYS A 133 -10.35 -32.04 -7.86
N TYR A 134 -9.30 -32.80 -7.52
CA TYR A 134 -9.02 -34.10 -8.13
C TYR A 134 -10.08 -35.16 -7.78
N GLU A 135 -10.60 -35.17 -6.55
CA GLU A 135 -11.70 -36.07 -6.16
C GLU A 135 -13.02 -35.70 -6.88
N ARG A 136 -13.32 -34.41 -7.07
CA ARG A 136 -14.44 -33.97 -7.91
C ARG A 136 -14.27 -34.40 -9.36
N LEU A 137 -13.05 -34.24 -9.90
CA LEU A 137 -12.72 -34.68 -11.25
C LEU A 137 -12.91 -36.20 -11.42
N LYS A 138 -12.51 -37.02 -10.44
CA LYS A 138 -12.76 -38.47 -10.46
C LYS A 138 -14.24 -38.83 -10.54
N ARG A 139 -15.10 -38.12 -9.80
CA ARG A 139 -16.56 -38.33 -9.87
C ARG A 139 -17.10 -37.96 -11.25
N ALA A 140 -16.75 -36.77 -11.74
CA ALA A 140 -17.15 -36.33 -13.08
C ALA A 140 -16.64 -37.27 -14.19
N ALA A 141 -15.42 -37.81 -14.04
CA ALA A 141 -14.85 -38.76 -14.97
C ALA A 141 -15.60 -40.11 -15.00
N ARG A 142 -16.13 -40.57 -13.86
CA ARG A 142 -16.97 -41.78 -13.81
C ARG A 142 -18.32 -41.59 -14.50
N GLU A 143 -18.93 -40.42 -14.33
CA GLU A 143 -20.24 -40.11 -14.92
C GLU A 143 -20.14 -39.86 -16.42
N ASN A 144 -19.08 -39.18 -16.87
CA ASN A 144 -18.91 -38.78 -18.27
C ASN A 144 -17.99 -39.73 -19.08
N GLY A 145 -17.48 -40.80 -18.46
CA GLY A 145 -16.58 -41.76 -19.11
C GLY A 145 -15.20 -41.18 -19.47
N TRP A 146 -14.73 -40.14 -18.78
CA TRP A 146 -13.46 -39.48 -19.08
C TRP A 146 -12.26 -40.28 -18.58
N ASN A 147 -11.17 -40.25 -19.34
CA ASN A 147 -9.88 -40.78 -18.91
C ASN A 147 -9.07 -39.68 -18.22
N ILE A 148 -8.67 -39.93 -16.98
CA ILE A 148 -7.91 -38.98 -16.16
C ILE A 148 -6.58 -39.60 -15.72
N PRO A 149 -5.47 -38.85 -15.82
CA PRO A 149 -4.17 -39.36 -15.42
C PRO A 149 -3.98 -39.22 -13.90
N SER A 150 -2.86 -39.74 -13.38
CA SER A 150 -2.54 -39.63 -11.95
C SER A 150 -2.42 -38.16 -11.50
N ALA A 151 -2.70 -37.90 -10.22
CA ALA A 151 -2.53 -36.58 -9.61
C ALA A 151 -1.15 -35.95 -9.88
N SER A 152 -0.08 -36.75 -9.84
CA SER A 152 1.28 -36.29 -10.17
C SER A 152 1.46 -35.88 -11.63
N SER A 153 0.77 -36.57 -12.55
CA SER A 153 0.78 -36.25 -13.97
C SER A 153 0.01 -34.96 -14.26
N ILE A 154 -1.13 -34.73 -13.59
CA ILE A 154 -1.88 -33.47 -13.69
C ILE A 154 -1.03 -32.29 -13.18
N LYS A 155 -0.34 -32.42 -12.04
CA LYS A 155 0.57 -31.37 -11.55
C LYS A 155 1.66 -31.02 -12.57
N ARG A 156 2.28 -32.03 -13.18
CA ARG A 156 3.28 -31.82 -14.24
C ARG A 156 2.66 -31.18 -15.49
N LYS A 157 1.42 -31.56 -15.85
CA LYS A 157 0.69 -30.96 -16.98
C LYS A 157 0.40 -29.47 -16.71
N ILE A 158 -0.03 -29.12 -15.49
CA ILE A 158 -0.22 -27.72 -15.04
C ILE A 158 1.08 -26.92 -15.17
N GLU A 159 2.19 -27.43 -14.63
CA GLU A 159 3.50 -26.75 -14.68
C GLU A 159 3.99 -26.52 -16.11
N ARG A 160 3.66 -27.44 -17.03
CA ARG A 160 4.07 -27.39 -18.43
C ARG A 160 3.20 -26.48 -19.29
N GLU A 161 1.88 -26.52 -19.11
CA GLU A 161 0.92 -25.82 -19.97
C GLU A 161 0.50 -24.45 -19.44
N VAL A 162 0.47 -24.28 -18.11
CA VAL A 162 0.02 -23.04 -17.48
C VAL A 162 1.20 -22.38 -16.77
N PRO A 163 1.74 -21.28 -17.31
CA PRO A 163 2.82 -20.55 -16.67
C PRO A 163 2.45 -20.12 -15.25
N LYS A 164 3.43 -20.14 -14.32
CA LYS A 164 3.19 -19.85 -12.91
C LYS A 164 2.50 -18.50 -12.66
N LEU A 165 2.85 -17.47 -13.44
CA LEU A 165 2.21 -16.14 -13.36
C LEU A 165 0.73 -16.18 -13.68
N VAL A 166 0.32 -16.97 -14.69
CA VAL A 166 -1.08 -17.13 -15.06
C VAL A 166 -1.84 -17.89 -13.96
N GLN A 167 -1.21 -18.89 -13.35
CA GLN A 167 -1.80 -19.59 -12.19
C GLN A 167 -2.05 -18.63 -11.02
N VAL A 168 -1.11 -17.72 -10.75
CA VAL A 168 -1.24 -16.70 -9.70
C VAL A 168 -2.33 -15.69 -10.06
N GLN A 169 -2.38 -15.23 -11.31
CA GLN A 169 -3.44 -14.31 -11.77
C GLN A 169 -4.83 -14.90 -11.53
N LEU A 170 -5.05 -16.15 -11.93
CA LEU A 170 -6.35 -16.79 -11.85
C LEU A 170 -6.76 -17.12 -10.41
N ARG A 171 -5.80 -17.31 -9.49
CA ARG A 171 -6.09 -17.71 -8.10
C ARG A 171 -6.04 -16.58 -7.09
N GLU A 172 -5.14 -15.62 -7.28
CA GLU A 172 -4.81 -14.55 -6.32
C GLU A 172 -5.08 -13.14 -6.88
N GLY A 173 -5.31 -13.01 -8.19
CA GLY A 173 -5.64 -11.76 -8.86
C GLY A 173 -4.45 -10.85 -9.17
N ASP A 174 -4.75 -9.67 -9.72
CA ASP A 174 -3.77 -8.71 -10.28
C ASP A 174 -2.67 -8.32 -9.27
N HIS A 175 -3.04 -8.16 -8.00
CA HIS A 175 -2.11 -7.72 -6.97
C HIS A 175 -0.99 -8.74 -6.69
N ALA A 176 -1.29 -10.03 -6.77
CA ALA A 176 -0.28 -11.06 -6.54
C ALA A 176 0.69 -11.17 -7.72
N VAL A 177 0.19 -11.01 -8.95
CA VAL A 177 1.04 -10.96 -10.14
C VAL A 177 2.04 -9.80 -10.08
N MET A 178 1.61 -8.64 -9.60
CA MET A 178 2.51 -7.50 -9.43
C MET A 178 3.68 -7.78 -8.48
N GLN A 179 3.54 -8.70 -7.52
CA GLN A 179 4.65 -9.06 -6.62
C GLN A 179 5.78 -9.80 -7.35
N TYR A 180 5.46 -10.48 -8.45
CA TYR A 180 6.45 -11.13 -9.31
C TYR A 180 7.13 -10.14 -10.27
N TYR A 181 6.60 -8.92 -10.42
CA TYR A 181 7.27 -7.91 -11.22
C TYR A 181 8.53 -7.43 -10.50
N PRO A 182 9.71 -7.47 -11.13
CA PRO A 182 10.95 -7.03 -10.50
C PRO A 182 10.82 -5.60 -9.96
N SER A 183 11.15 -5.41 -8.68
CA SER A 183 11.13 -4.07 -8.09
C SER A 183 12.19 -3.20 -8.76
N MET A 184 11.78 -2.01 -9.20
CA MET A 184 12.70 -1.03 -9.74
C MET A 184 13.61 -0.52 -8.61
N ARG A 185 14.90 -0.84 -8.69
CA ARG A 185 15.91 -0.32 -7.76
C ARG A 185 16.25 1.11 -8.18
N ARG A 186 15.87 2.09 -7.36
CA ARG A 186 16.29 3.48 -7.54
C ARG A 186 17.50 3.73 -6.65
N THR A 187 18.59 4.17 -7.27
CA THR A 187 19.81 4.61 -6.58
C THR A 187 19.56 5.92 -5.85
N VAL A 188 20.10 6.04 -4.63
CA VAL A 188 20.01 7.27 -3.82
C VAL A 188 21.32 8.07 -3.81
N ALA A 189 22.34 7.59 -4.54
CA ALA A 189 23.69 8.16 -4.54
C ALA A 189 23.77 9.64 -4.97
N GLU A 190 22.92 10.07 -5.90
CA GLU A 190 22.91 11.45 -6.44
C GLU A 190 22.11 12.45 -5.59
N ILE A 191 21.29 11.97 -4.65
CA ILE A 191 20.44 12.83 -3.81
C ILE A 191 21.27 13.37 -2.64
N GLU A 192 21.27 14.68 -2.37
CA GLU A 192 21.96 15.24 -1.20
C GLU A 192 21.21 14.92 0.11
N ALA A 193 21.90 14.95 1.26
CA ALA A 193 21.21 14.81 2.55
C ALA A 193 20.23 15.97 2.78
N LEU A 194 19.02 15.69 3.28
CA LEU A 194 17.93 16.66 3.43
C LEU A 194 17.38 17.22 2.10
N GLU A 195 17.88 16.79 0.94
CA GLU A 195 17.30 17.22 -0.33
C GLU A 195 15.86 16.71 -0.49
N TRP A 196 15.64 15.44 -0.15
CA TRP A 196 14.37 14.77 -0.35
C TRP A 196 13.94 14.00 0.90
N ILE A 197 12.81 14.43 1.47
CA ILE A 197 12.20 13.80 2.66
C ILE A 197 10.95 13.00 2.30
N ASN A 198 10.67 11.97 3.07
CA ASN A 198 9.44 11.18 3.02
C ASN A 198 8.64 11.34 4.31
N GLY A 199 7.35 11.63 4.18
CA GLY A 199 6.40 11.69 5.28
C GLY A 199 5.54 10.44 5.34
N ASP A 200 5.46 9.82 6.51
CA ASP A 200 4.68 8.60 6.70
C ASP A 200 4.02 8.54 8.08
N GLY A 201 2.83 7.95 8.12
CA GLY A 201 2.00 7.84 9.33
C GLY A 201 1.97 6.41 9.86
N TYR A 202 2.06 6.25 11.17
CA TYR A 202 2.02 4.96 11.84
C TYR A 202 0.99 4.95 12.95
N GLN A 203 0.19 3.90 13.00
CA GLN A 203 -0.72 3.63 14.11
C GLN A 203 -0.08 2.61 15.03
N HIS A 204 0.18 3.01 16.28
CA HIS A 204 0.78 2.13 17.26
C HIS A 204 -0.15 0.98 17.64
N ASN A 205 0.42 -0.21 17.84
CA ASN A 205 -0.26 -1.40 18.35
C ASN A 205 -0.22 -1.47 19.89
N VAL A 206 -0.05 -0.33 20.57
CA VAL A 206 -0.02 -0.22 22.04
C VAL A 206 -1.18 0.64 22.52
N PHE A 207 -1.81 0.23 23.63
CA PHE A 207 -2.81 1.04 24.32
C PHE A 207 -2.14 1.99 25.30
N VAL A 208 -2.42 3.29 25.15
CA VAL A 208 -1.85 4.37 25.94
C VAL A 208 -2.99 5.12 26.62
N ARG A 209 -2.83 5.40 27.92
CA ARG A 209 -3.69 6.30 28.67
C ARG A 209 -3.29 7.73 28.33
N TRP A 210 -4.16 8.41 27.60
CA TRP A 210 -3.89 9.76 27.12
C TRP A 210 -4.10 10.80 28.21
N HIS A 211 -3.65 12.04 28.00
CA HIS A 211 -3.76 13.13 28.98
C HIS A 211 -5.19 13.45 29.43
N ASN A 212 -6.19 13.04 28.64
CA ASN A 212 -7.62 13.19 28.95
C ASN A 212 -8.22 11.98 29.70
N GLY A 213 -7.42 10.95 29.98
CA GLY A 213 -7.85 9.70 30.61
C GLY A 213 -8.42 8.65 29.65
N GLU A 214 -8.60 8.96 28.36
CA GLU A 214 -9.00 7.96 27.35
C GLU A 214 -7.86 6.97 27.09
N ILE A 215 -8.20 5.69 27.03
CA ILE A 215 -7.27 4.65 26.60
C ILE A 215 -7.41 4.49 25.09
N VAL A 216 -6.36 4.84 24.36
CA VAL A 216 -6.37 4.90 22.90
C VAL A 216 -5.12 4.28 22.30
N ARG A 217 -5.18 4.02 21.00
CA ARG A 217 -4.02 3.64 20.20
C ARG A 217 -3.54 4.88 19.44
N PRO A 218 -2.44 5.51 19.88
CA PRO A 218 -1.99 6.76 19.28
C PRO A 218 -1.43 6.54 17.87
N LYS A 219 -1.33 7.64 17.15
CA LYS A 219 -0.76 7.70 15.81
C LYS A 219 0.41 8.67 15.78
N THR A 220 1.48 8.27 15.12
CA THR A 220 2.70 9.07 14.99
C THR A 220 2.96 9.37 13.53
N TRP A 221 3.17 10.63 13.21
CA TRP A 221 3.67 11.06 11.92
C TRP A 221 5.18 11.23 12.00
N ILE A 222 5.92 10.67 11.04
CA ILE A 222 7.37 10.78 10.96
C ILE A 222 7.80 11.43 9.64
N TRP A 223 8.95 12.12 9.72
CA TRP A 223 9.70 12.58 8.57
C TRP A 223 11.04 11.87 8.50
N GLN A 224 11.30 11.22 7.37
CA GLN A 224 12.51 10.44 7.13
C GLN A 224 13.29 11.02 5.94
N ASP A 225 14.61 11.12 6.07
CA ASP A 225 15.48 11.45 4.94
C ASP A 225 15.59 10.27 3.97
N ILE A 226 15.38 10.51 2.67
CA ILE A 226 15.40 9.42 1.68
C ILE A 226 16.81 8.89 1.44
N ARG A 227 17.83 9.76 1.43
CA ARG A 227 19.21 9.32 1.17
C ARG A 227 19.72 8.40 2.28
N THR A 228 19.61 8.85 3.53
CA THR A 228 20.25 8.21 4.69
C THR A 228 19.33 7.31 5.49
N ARG A 229 18.02 7.40 5.28
CA ARG A 229 16.96 6.71 6.05
C ARG A 229 16.83 7.15 7.51
N LYS A 230 17.55 8.21 7.93
CA LYS A 230 17.42 8.75 9.28
C LYS A 230 16.04 9.35 9.49
N ILE A 231 15.42 9.04 10.63
CA ILE A 231 14.21 9.71 11.09
C ILE A 231 14.62 11.05 11.71
N LEU A 232 14.10 12.15 11.15
CA LEU A 232 14.53 13.50 11.48
C LEU A 232 13.60 14.17 12.51
N ALA A 233 12.29 14.03 12.33
CA ALA A 233 11.29 14.62 13.19
C ALA A 233 10.03 13.78 13.21
N TYR A 234 9.27 13.88 14.30
CA TYR A 234 8.02 13.17 14.46
C TYR A 234 7.10 13.90 15.45
N ARG A 235 5.80 13.63 15.36
CA ARG A 235 4.79 14.07 16.34
C ARG A 235 3.75 12.97 16.54
N VAL A 236 3.29 12.83 17.78
CA VAL A 236 2.29 11.85 18.21
C VAL A 236 0.98 12.57 18.50
N ASP A 237 -0.15 11.99 18.08
CA ASP A 237 -1.49 12.46 18.45
C ASP A 237 -2.50 11.29 18.42
N LEU A 238 -3.71 11.54 18.90
CA LEU A 238 -4.85 10.60 18.91
C LEU A 238 -5.26 10.14 17.51
N SER A 239 -5.02 10.95 16.48
CA SER A 239 -5.44 10.67 15.11
C SER A 239 -4.50 11.33 14.09
N GLU A 240 -4.44 10.78 12.88
CA GLU A 240 -3.78 11.42 11.75
C GLU A 240 -4.54 12.68 11.38
N ASN A 241 -3.96 13.83 11.68
CA ASN A 241 -4.51 15.15 11.38
C ASN A 241 -3.47 16.00 10.64
N SER A 242 -3.89 17.11 10.06
CA SER A 242 -2.95 18.01 9.37
C SER A 242 -2.02 18.75 10.32
N ASP A 243 -2.44 18.93 11.57
CA ASP A 243 -1.66 19.63 12.61
C ASP A 243 -0.38 18.83 12.96
N THR A 244 -0.47 17.50 13.11
CA THR A 244 0.71 16.63 13.35
C THR A 244 1.71 16.66 12.21
N ILE A 245 1.24 16.59 10.97
CA ILE A 245 2.09 16.69 9.78
C ILE A 245 2.80 18.05 9.74
N ARG A 246 2.05 19.12 10.04
CA ARG A 246 2.55 20.51 10.07
C ARG A 246 3.59 20.72 11.16
N LEU A 247 3.28 20.38 12.40
CA LEU A 247 4.15 20.60 13.55
C LEU A 247 5.41 19.75 13.47
N SER A 248 5.30 18.50 13.01
CA SER A 248 6.48 17.66 12.77
C SER A 248 7.36 18.19 11.62
N LEU A 249 6.77 18.78 10.57
CA LEU A 249 7.54 19.44 9.51
C LEU A 249 8.22 20.70 10.03
N MET A 250 7.55 21.46 10.90
CA MET A 250 8.13 22.63 11.56
C MET A 250 9.34 22.22 12.43
N ASP A 251 9.24 21.15 13.22
CA ASP A 251 10.36 20.65 14.01
C ASP A 251 11.54 20.25 13.12
N LEU A 252 11.27 19.62 11.97
CA LEU A 252 12.29 19.27 10.99
C LEU A 252 12.99 20.52 10.43
N ILE A 253 12.22 21.51 10.01
CA ILE A 253 12.76 22.75 9.42
C ILE A 253 13.55 23.55 10.44
N TRP A 254 13.07 23.60 11.69
CA TRP A 254 13.75 24.26 12.78
C TRP A 254 15.11 23.62 13.09
N LYS A 255 15.16 22.28 13.18
CA LYS A 255 16.40 21.54 13.50
C LYS A 255 17.37 21.52 12.32
N TYR A 256 16.90 21.16 11.13
CA TYR A 256 17.75 20.80 9.99
C TYR A 256 17.69 21.82 8.84
N GLY A 257 16.58 22.52 8.64
CA GLY A 257 16.42 23.49 7.55
C GLY A 257 15.40 23.04 6.51
N ILE A 258 15.25 23.82 5.44
CA ILE A 258 14.21 23.63 4.42
C ILE A 258 14.70 22.62 3.37
N PRO A 259 14.00 21.48 3.19
CA PRO A 259 14.32 20.51 2.14
C PRO A 259 13.94 21.03 0.74
N LYS A 260 14.44 20.40 -0.34
CA LYS A 260 14.04 20.78 -1.72
C LYS A 260 12.76 20.04 -2.16
N LYS A 261 12.64 18.76 -1.81
CA LYS A 261 11.57 17.85 -2.25
C LYS A 261 10.95 17.11 -1.06
N CYS A 262 9.66 16.83 -1.16
CA CYS A 262 8.91 16.11 -0.14
C CYS A 262 7.97 15.09 -0.80
N THR A 263 8.05 13.83 -0.40
CA THR A 263 7.08 12.80 -0.77
C THR A 263 6.14 12.53 0.39
N ILE A 264 4.83 12.53 0.13
CA ILE A 264 3.82 12.17 1.12
C ILE A 264 2.90 11.11 0.54
N ASP A 265 2.51 10.15 1.37
CA ASP A 265 1.49 9.17 0.99
C ASP A 265 0.12 9.84 0.82
N ASN A 266 -0.63 9.47 -0.22
CA ASN A 266 -1.91 10.09 -0.55
C ASN A 266 -3.05 9.58 0.34
N THR A 267 -2.87 9.68 1.66
CA THR A 267 -3.91 9.41 2.65
C THR A 267 -4.83 10.63 2.78
N ARG A 268 -6.11 10.40 3.10
CA ARG A 268 -7.13 11.47 3.25
C ARG A 268 -6.70 12.59 4.21
N ALA A 269 -5.90 12.28 5.24
CA ALA A 269 -5.38 13.25 6.21
C ALA A 269 -4.24 14.12 5.65
N ALA A 270 -3.37 13.55 4.82
CA ALA A 270 -2.31 14.27 4.12
C ALA A 270 -2.83 15.13 2.97
N ALA A 271 -3.97 14.75 2.36
CA ALA A 271 -4.62 15.45 1.26
C ALA A 271 -5.47 16.68 1.67
N ASN A 272 -5.40 17.13 2.93
CA ASN A 272 -6.16 18.29 3.41
C ASN A 272 -5.68 19.62 2.80
N LYS A 273 -6.63 20.53 2.51
CA LYS A 273 -6.40 21.83 1.81
C LYS A 273 -5.28 22.70 2.39
N TRP A 274 -5.15 22.72 3.72
CA TRP A 274 -4.17 23.54 4.43
C TRP A 274 -2.70 23.21 4.15
N MET A 275 -2.38 21.93 3.92
CA MET A 275 -0.99 21.48 3.75
C MET A 275 -0.54 21.51 2.29
N THR A 276 -1.46 21.22 1.36
CA THR A 276 -1.13 20.95 -0.05
C THR A 276 -2.03 21.68 -1.05
N GLY A 277 -2.69 22.77 -0.62
CA GLY A 277 -3.46 23.67 -1.49
C GLY A 277 -2.60 24.23 -2.64
N GLY A 278 -3.17 24.36 -3.84
CA GLY A 278 -2.47 24.87 -5.03
C GLY A 278 -1.71 23.83 -5.89
N VAL A 279 -1.58 22.56 -5.48
CA VAL A 279 -0.91 21.51 -6.30
C VAL A 279 -1.89 20.85 -7.28
N LYS A 280 -1.58 20.89 -8.59
CA LYS A 280 -2.47 20.51 -9.71
C LYS A 280 -2.98 19.05 -9.71
N ASN A 281 -2.30 18.11 -9.03
CA ASN A 281 -2.62 16.67 -9.06
C ASN A 281 -3.32 16.16 -7.79
N ARG A 282 -4.18 16.98 -7.18
CA ARG A 282 -5.01 16.56 -6.05
C ARG A 282 -6.28 15.84 -6.54
N TYR A 283 -6.62 14.72 -5.90
CA TYR A 283 -7.84 13.97 -6.23
C TYR A 283 -9.14 14.75 -5.92
N ARG A 284 -10.08 14.71 -6.87
CA ARG A 284 -11.56 14.97 -6.82
C ARG A 284 -12.11 16.40 -6.69
N PHE A 285 -11.34 17.45 -6.37
CA PHE A 285 -11.89 18.81 -6.34
C PHE A 285 -11.17 19.75 -7.29
N LYS A 286 -11.93 20.44 -8.15
CA LYS A 286 -11.42 21.53 -8.99
C LYS A 286 -10.73 22.56 -8.10
N VAL A 287 -9.47 22.86 -8.39
CA VAL A 287 -8.74 23.98 -7.79
C VAL A 287 -9.52 25.25 -8.14
N LYS A 288 -9.96 26.01 -7.14
CA LYS A 288 -10.54 27.35 -7.33
C LYS A 288 -9.40 28.36 -7.31
N GLU A 289 -9.53 29.46 -8.05
CA GLU A 289 -8.52 30.54 -8.07
C GLU A 289 -8.29 31.19 -6.68
N ASP A 290 -9.26 31.06 -5.76
CA ASP A 290 -9.18 31.54 -4.37
C ASP A 290 -8.54 30.53 -3.37
N ASP A 291 -8.02 29.38 -3.82
CA ASP A 291 -7.49 28.35 -2.91
C ASP A 291 -6.10 28.76 -2.40
N VAL A 292 -6.00 28.99 -1.08
CA VAL A 292 -4.75 29.40 -0.41
C VAL A 292 -3.64 28.38 -0.71
N THR A 293 -2.51 28.87 -1.22
CA THR A 293 -1.30 28.06 -1.45
C THR A 293 -0.93 27.33 -0.15
N GLY A 294 -0.80 26.02 -0.22
CA GLY A 294 -0.42 25.19 0.91
C GLY A 294 0.95 25.58 1.45
N ILE A 295 1.19 25.29 2.72
CA ILE A 295 2.43 25.64 3.42
C ILE A 295 3.67 25.06 2.72
N ILE A 296 3.58 23.83 2.20
CA ILE A 296 4.70 23.12 1.55
C ILE A 296 5.15 23.81 0.24
N PRO A 297 4.27 24.04 -0.75
CA PRO A 297 4.69 24.73 -1.97
C PRO A 297 5.12 26.19 -1.71
N MET A 298 4.57 26.85 -0.70
CA MET A 298 4.97 28.22 -0.35
C MET A 298 6.40 28.31 0.22
N LEU A 299 6.89 27.26 0.89
CA LEU A 299 8.30 27.17 1.30
C LEU A 299 9.25 26.85 0.13
N GLY A 300 8.73 26.69 -1.09
CA GLY A 300 9.50 26.27 -2.25
C GLY A 300 9.90 24.79 -2.19
N ILE A 301 9.13 23.97 -1.46
CA ILE A 301 9.31 22.52 -1.41
C ILE A 301 8.46 21.89 -2.50
N GLU A 302 9.09 21.13 -3.40
CA GLU A 302 8.37 20.37 -4.42
C GLU A 302 7.67 19.16 -3.79
N LEU A 303 6.34 19.11 -3.88
CA LEU A 303 5.54 18.02 -3.33
C LEU A 303 5.29 16.93 -4.37
N LEU A 304 5.73 15.72 -4.06
CA LEU A 304 5.50 14.51 -4.85
C LEU A 304 4.50 13.61 -4.12
N TRP A 305 3.45 13.18 -4.82
CA TRP A 305 2.50 12.21 -4.30
C TRP A 305 2.91 10.79 -4.69
N THR A 306 2.81 9.84 -3.76
CA THR A 306 2.92 8.42 -4.12
C THR A 306 1.70 7.98 -4.94
N SER A 307 1.94 7.17 -5.97
CA SER A 307 0.87 6.60 -6.79
C SER A 307 0.11 5.52 -6.01
N VAL A 308 -1.21 5.71 -5.83
CA VAL A 308 -2.13 4.67 -5.36
C VAL A 308 -2.70 3.98 -6.60
N GLN A 309 -2.43 2.68 -6.79
CA GLN A 309 -3.10 1.86 -7.80
C GLN A 309 -3.88 0.74 -7.09
N PHE A 310 -5.10 0.48 -7.54
CA PHE A 310 -5.97 -0.61 -7.03
C PHE A 310 -6.31 -0.58 -5.54
N GLY A 311 -6.44 0.62 -4.94
CA GLY A 311 -6.99 0.78 -3.58
C GLY A 311 -6.05 0.39 -2.43
N LYS A 312 -4.83 -0.06 -2.72
CA LYS A 312 -3.74 -0.21 -1.75
C LYS A 312 -2.56 0.66 -2.19
N GLY A 313 -1.95 1.40 -1.25
CA GLY A 313 -0.74 2.16 -1.55
C GLY A 313 0.36 1.21 -2.03
N HIS A 314 0.98 1.49 -3.18
CA HIS A 314 2.11 0.69 -3.65
C HIS A 314 3.27 0.85 -2.65
N GLY A 315 3.53 -0.19 -1.85
CA GLY A 315 4.71 -0.25 -1.00
C GLY A 315 6.03 -0.14 -1.78
N GLN A 316 6.00 -0.49 -3.07
CA GLN A 316 7.11 -0.41 -4.00
C GLN A 316 7.32 0.99 -4.61
N ALA A 317 6.35 1.91 -4.50
CA ALA A 317 6.49 3.26 -5.06
C ALA A 317 7.44 4.14 -4.22
N LYS A 318 7.59 3.81 -2.93
CA LYS A 318 8.54 4.47 -2.04
C LYS A 318 9.92 3.81 -2.25
N PRO A 319 10.96 4.56 -2.65
CA PRO A 319 12.30 4.01 -2.91
C PRO A 319 13.05 3.66 -1.61
N ILE A 320 12.35 3.25 -0.55
CA ILE A 320 12.85 3.21 0.83
C ILE A 320 12.51 1.85 1.47
N GLU A 321 13.41 1.31 2.29
CA GLU A 321 13.01 0.34 3.30
C GLU A 321 11.98 1.02 4.21
N ARG A 322 10.81 0.42 4.41
CA ARG A 322 9.81 1.00 5.30
C ARG A 322 10.39 1.04 6.72
N ALA A 323 10.49 2.24 7.29
CA ALA A 323 10.78 2.43 8.71
C ALA A 323 9.79 1.68 9.62
N PHE A 324 8.62 1.31 9.07
CA PHE A 324 7.54 0.56 9.72
C PHE A 324 7.40 -0.90 9.23
N SER A 325 8.39 -1.44 8.51
CA SER A 325 8.42 -2.88 8.16
C SER A 325 8.73 -3.76 9.38
N HIS A 326 8.71 -5.09 9.19
CA HIS A 326 9.25 -6.04 10.16
C HIS A 326 10.67 -5.63 10.60
N GLY A 327 10.87 -5.45 11.91
CA GLY A 327 12.13 -4.98 12.49
C GLY A 327 12.35 -3.46 12.51
N GLY A 328 11.32 -2.69 12.14
CA GLY A 328 11.31 -1.21 12.19
C GLY A 328 10.83 -0.65 13.53
N LEU A 329 10.21 0.54 13.49
CA LEU A 329 9.70 1.21 14.69
C LEU A 329 8.63 0.43 15.44
N GLY A 330 7.85 -0.43 14.76
CA GLY A 330 6.90 -1.33 15.44
C GLY A 330 7.59 -2.38 16.32
N GLU A 331 8.82 -2.77 16.01
CA GLU A 331 9.61 -3.67 16.87
C GLU A 331 10.22 -2.89 18.04
N LEU A 332 10.85 -1.75 17.74
CA LEU A 332 11.62 -0.99 18.72
C LEU A 332 10.75 -0.23 19.72
N VAL A 333 9.60 0.29 19.27
CA VAL A 333 8.67 1.03 20.11
C VAL A 333 7.58 0.10 20.62
N ASP A 334 6.76 -0.50 19.74
CA ASP A 334 5.54 -1.19 20.21
C ASP A 334 5.82 -2.46 21.03
N LYS A 335 6.99 -3.08 20.86
CA LYS A 335 7.44 -4.24 21.66
C LYS A 335 8.51 -3.87 22.70
N HIS A 336 8.69 -2.58 22.99
CA HIS A 336 9.61 -2.14 24.02
C HIS A 336 9.21 -2.75 25.38
N PRO A 337 10.17 -3.23 26.22
CA PRO A 337 9.86 -3.90 27.48
C PRO A 337 8.99 -3.10 28.44
N SER A 338 9.13 -1.76 28.46
CA SER A 338 8.29 -0.88 29.31
C SER A 338 6.80 -0.85 28.90
N LEU A 339 6.48 -1.28 27.67
CA LEU A 339 5.12 -1.31 27.12
C LEU A 339 4.51 -2.72 27.15
N ALA A 340 5.22 -3.70 27.73
CA ALA A 340 4.75 -5.06 27.86
C ALA A 340 3.42 -5.13 28.62
N GLY A 341 2.47 -5.92 28.12
CA GLY A 341 1.10 -6.04 28.67
C GLY A 341 0.09 -5.07 28.05
N PHE A 342 0.55 -3.97 27.43
CA PHE A 342 -0.32 -3.01 26.73
C PHE A 342 -0.29 -3.16 25.20
N TYR A 343 0.57 -4.03 24.68
CA TYR A 343 0.68 -4.37 23.26
C TYR A 343 -0.49 -5.27 22.81
N ALA A 344 -1.18 -4.87 21.75
CA ALA A 344 -2.39 -5.50 21.24
C ALA A 344 -2.12 -6.59 20.18
N GLY A 345 -0.89 -6.73 19.71
CA GLY A 345 -0.56 -7.59 18.57
C GLY A 345 -0.67 -6.90 17.21
N GLU A 346 -0.06 -7.51 16.19
CA GLU A 346 -0.07 -6.97 14.81
C GLU A 346 -1.44 -7.17 14.14
N ASN A 347 -2.16 -8.23 14.49
CA ASN A 347 -3.44 -8.63 13.91
C ASN A 347 -4.37 -9.25 14.97
N VAL A 348 -5.66 -9.36 14.65
CA VAL A 348 -6.69 -9.94 15.56
C VAL A 348 -6.33 -11.35 16.03
N TYR A 349 -5.62 -12.13 15.22
CA TYR A 349 -5.17 -13.49 15.52
C TYR A 349 -3.84 -13.56 16.27
N ASN A 350 -3.02 -12.49 16.24
CA ASN A 350 -1.69 -12.44 16.85
C ASN A 350 -1.71 -11.61 18.13
N LYS A 351 -2.68 -11.87 19.02
CA LYS A 351 -2.76 -11.18 20.32
C LYS A 351 -1.86 -11.90 21.33
N PRO A 352 -0.97 -11.16 22.01
CA PRO A 352 -0.22 -11.73 23.13
C PRO A 352 -1.14 -12.20 24.27
N ASP A 353 -0.73 -13.23 25.01
CA ASP A 353 -1.51 -13.71 26.17
C ASP A 353 -1.55 -12.68 27.32
N ASN A 354 -0.53 -11.83 27.43
CA ASN A 354 -0.47 -10.74 28.40
C ASN A 354 -1.32 -9.51 27.98
N TYR A 355 -2.12 -9.61 26.92
CA TYR A 355 -2.95 -8.52 26.43
C TYR A 355 -4.13 -8.23 27.36
N ASN A 356 -4.14 -7.04 27.96
CA ASN A 356 -5.18 -6.58 28.90
C ASN A 356 -6.56 -6.25 28.27
N GLY A 357 -6.84 -6.70 27.04
CA GLY A 357 -8.14 -6.47 26.39
C GLY A 357 -8.44 -5.01 26.05
N GLY A 358 -7.44 -4.11 26.13
CA GLY A 358 -7.63 -2.65 25.99
C GLY A 358 -8.35 -1.99 27.16
N LYS A 359 -8.44 -2.65 28.33
CA LYS A 359 -9.05 -2.10 29.55
C LYS A 359 -8.12 -1.17 30.33
N ASP A 360 -6.82 -1.31 30.11
CA ASP A 360 -5.79 -0.46 30.70
C ASP A 360 -4.77 -0.07 29.62
N GLY A 361 -4.06 1.02 29.87
CA GLY A 361 -3.05 1.58 28.97
C GLY A 361 -1.86 2.10 29.74
N VAL A 362 -0.69 2.03 29.11
CA VAL A 362 0.54 2.62 29.65
C VAL A 362 0.37 4.12 29.84
N ASP A 363 1.05 4.70 30.81
CA ASP A 363 1.08 6.14 31.00
C ASP A 363 1.69 6.87 29.79
N TYR A 364 1.18 8.06 29.48
CA TYR A 364 1.60 8.85 28.32
C TYR A 364 3.10 9.17 28.34
N ASP A 365 3.65 9.57 29.49
CA ASP A 365 5.05 9.98 29.58
C ASP A 365 5.98 8.78 29.36
N THR A 366 5.59 7.62 29.88
CA THR A 366 6.31 6.36 29.64
C THR A 366 6.29 5.96 28.16
N PHE A 367 5.17 6.19 27.48
CA PHE A 367 5.06 5.93 26.04
C PHE A 367 5.92 6.86 25.20
N ILE A 368 5.97 8.15 25.51
CA ILE A 368 6.82 9.12 24.80
C ILE A 368 8.31 8.78 24.98
N LEU A 369 8.74 8.43 26.18
CA LEU A 369 10.11 7.98 26.43
C LEU A 369 10.47 6.72 25.62
N ALA A 370 9.55 5.77 25.51
CA ALA A 370 9.76 4.57 24.69
C ALA A 370 9.85 4.90 23.18
N ILE A 371 9.09 5.89 22.69
CA ILE A 371 9.23 6.39 21.32
C ILE A 371 10.60 7.03 21.11
N GLU A 372 11.03 7.90 22.02
CA GLU A 372 12.32 8.58 21.94
C GLU A 372 13.48 7.59 21.88
N ASP A 373 13.47 6.60 22.77
CA ASP A 373 14.50 5.56 22.82
C ASP A 373 14.46 4.65 21.57
N GLY A 374 13.27 4.26 21.12
CA GLY A 374 13.09 3.44 19.93
C GLY A 374 13.57 4.15 18.65
N ILE A 375 13.28 5.45 18.50
CA ILE A 375 13.75 6.26 17.36
C ILE A 375 15.26 6.49 17.42
N ARG A 376 15.81 6.73 18.62
CA ARG A 376 17.24 6.88 18.82
C ARG A 376 17.97 5.60 18.43
N THR A 377 17.54 4.46 18.96
CA THR A 377 18.09 3.14 18.65
C THR A 377 17.95 2.81 17.16
N PHE A 378 16.82 3.17 16.53
CA PHE A 378 16.64 3.00 15.09
C PHE A 378 17.69 3.76 14.28
N ASN A 379 17.95 5.01 14.64
CA ASN A 379 18.90 5.88 13.95
C ASN A 379 20.37 5.52 14.24
N GLU A 380 20.69 5.08 15.45
CA GLU A 380 22.05 4.77 15.92
C GLU A 380 22.50 3.33 15.64
N ARG A 381 21.57 2.41 15.33
CA ARG A 381 21.91 1.02 14.99
C ARG A 381 22.85 0.95 13.79
N GLU A 382 24.04 0.40 14.04
CA GLU A 382 25.10 0.15 13.06
C GLU A 382 24.83 -1.09 12.20
N GLY A 383 25.70 -1.33 11.21
CA GLY A 383 25.60 -2.52 10.35
C GLY A 383 24.42 -2.49 9.36
N ARG A 384 23.97 -1.30 8.95
CA ARG A 384 22.80 -1.15 8.07
C ARG A 384 23.13 -1.53 6.62
N GLN A 385 22.38 -2.48 6.06
CA GLN A 385 22.54 -2.96 4.68
C GLN A 385 21.86 -2.03 3.67
N THR A 386 22.30 -0.77 3.60
CA THR A 386 21.85 0.20 2.60
C THR A 386 23.01 0.61 1.69
N GLU A 387 22.69 1.17 0.53
CA GLU A 387 23.68 1.67 -0.43
C GLU A 387 24.68 2.66 0.21
N ILE A 388 24.18 3.53 1.11
CA ILE A 388 24.98 4.58 1.76
C ILE A 388 25.71 4.07 3.02
N CYS A 389 25.08 3.17 3.80
CA CYS A 389 25.68 2.65 5.04
C CYS A 389 26.65 1.48 4.80
N GLN A 390 26.54 0.79 3.66
CA GLN A 390 27.45 -0.27 3.20
C GLN A 390 27.64 -1.43 4.20
N GLY A 391 26.68 -1.65 5.11
CA GLY A 391 26.77 -2.71 6.13
C GLY A 391 27.72 -2.39 7.29
N ILE A 392 28.18 -1.15 7.41
CA ILE A 392 29.12 -0.73 8.47
C ILE A 392 28.46 0.37 9.32
N TYR A 393 28.06 1.46 8.68
CA TYR A 393 27.62 2.67 9.38
C TYR A 393 26.16 2.61 9.86
N SER A 394 25.83 3.46 10.84
CA SER A 394 24.45 3.77 11.22
C SER A 394 23.84 4.90 10.38
N PHE A 395 22.52 5.09 10.46
CA PHE A 395 21.83 6.18 9.76
C PHE A 395 22.25 7.55 10.30
N SER A 396 22.49 7.66 11.61
CA SER A 396 22.99 8.88 12.24
C SER A 396 24.37 9.28 11.70
N GLN A 397 25.32 8.33 11.63
CA GLN A 397 26.69 8.58 11.18
C GLN A 397 26.74 9.06 9.72
N VAL A 398 26.02 8.38 8.82
CA VAL A 398 26.00 8.78 7.41
C VAL A 398 25.27 10.09 7.18
N PHE A 399 24.21 10.36 7.97
CA PHE A 399 23.51 11.65 7.89
C PHE A 399 24.39 12.79 8.35
N GLU A 400 25.10 12.67 9.47
CA GLU A 400 26.00 13.73 9.95
C GLU A 400 27.11 14.04 8.93
N ARG A 401 27.74 13.00 8.37
CA ARG A 401 28.77 13.11 7.34
C ARG A 401 28.26 13.83 6.08
N ASP A 402 27.07 13.48 5.61
CA ASP A 402 26.53 13.99 4.34
C ASP A 402 25.81 15.34 4.52
N TYR A 403 25.15 15.55 5.65
CA TYR A 403 24.50 16.81 6.01
C TYR A 403 25.52 17.96 6.14
N ALA A 404 26.71 17.68 6.67
CA ALA A 404 27.80 18.66 6.76
C ALA A 404 28.29 19.17 5.39
N LYS A 405 28.10 18.38 4.32
CA LYS A 405 28.47 18.73 2.94
C LYS A 405 27.32 19.36 2.15
N ALA A 406 26.08 19.19 2.61
CA ALA A 406 24.89 19.63 1.89
C ALA A 406 24.67 21.14 1.99
N GLN A 407 24.23 21.76 0.89
CA GLN A 407 23.88 23.17 0.87
C GLN A 407 22.41 23.37 1.27
N ILE A 408 22.19 23.67 2.55
CA ILE A 408 20.85 23.73 3.13
C ILE A 408 20.43 25.17 3.40
N ARG A 409 19.22 25.52 2.96
CA ARG A 409 18.59 26.80 3.28
C ARG A 409 17.98 26.73 4.68
N LYS A 410 18.34 27.66 5.56
CA LYS A 410 17.69 27.82 6.86
C LYS A 410 16.46 28.72 6.72
N ALA A 411 15.39 28.38 7.43
CA ALA A 411 14.21 29.22 7.47
C ALA A 411 14.47 30.49 8.28
N SER A 412 14.00 31.64 7.78
CA SER A 412 14.03 32.87 8.57
C SER A 412 13.04 32.79 9.74
N ALA A 413 13.21 33.68 10.72
CA ALA A 413 12.27 33.77 11.83
C ALA A 413 10.83 34.06 11.36
N GLU A 414 10.64 34.85 10.29
CA GLU A 414 9.31 35.10 9.72
C GLU A 414 8.74 33.85 9.02
N GLN A 415 9.56 33.08 8.31
CA GLN A 415 9.13 31.82 7.70
C GLN A 415 8.75 30.78 8.75
N MET A 416 9.49 30.71 9.87
CA MET A 416 9.14 29.85 11.00
C MET A 416 7.85 30.29 11.68
N ARG A 417 7.64 31.60 11.88
CA ARG A 417 6.37 32.13 12.37
C ARG A 417 5.23 31.80 11.40
N PHE A 418 5.44 31.96 10.10
CA PHE A 418 4.46 31.57 9.08
C PHE A 418 4.06 30.08 9.22
N LEU A 419 5.02 29.21 9.52
CA LEU A 419 4.82 27.78 9.76
C LEU A 419 4.08 27.45 11.05
N MET A 420 4.04 28.34 12.05
CA MET A 420 3.32 28.14 13.33
C MET A 420 1.84 28.49 13.26
N LEU A 421 1.46 29.42 12.37
CA LEU A 421 0.17 30.08 12.47
C LEU A 421 -0.95 29.44 11.63
N MET A 422 -2.08 29.05 12.23
CA MET A 422 -3.29 28.72 11.47
C MET A 422 -3.87 29.99 10.84
N SER A 423 -4.21 29.93 9.55
CA SER A 423 -4.84 31.04 8.83
C SER A 423 -6.35 30.90 8.86
N GLU A 424 -7.07 31.92 9.31
CA GLU A 424 -8.52 32.03 9.09
C GLU A 424 -8.81 33.36 8.40
N ALA A 425 -9.61 33.32 7.34
CA ALA A 425 -10.09 34.53 6.69
C ALA A 425 -11.25 35.11 7.52
N VAL A 426 -11.03 36.29 8.10
CA VAL A 426 -12.03 36.99 8.90
C VAL A 426 -12.40 38.32 8.25
N THR A 427 -13.60 38.79 8.57
CA THR A 427 -14.07 40.09 8.11
C THR A 427 -13.58 41.14 9.09
N LEU A 428 -12.82 42.12 8.59
CA LEU A 428 -12.33 43.25 9.39
C LEU A 428 -13.44 44.30 9.48
N ARG A 429 -13.74 44.77 10.70
CA ARG A 429 -14.65 45.91 10.90
C ARG A 429 -13.89 47.22 10.68
N LYS A 430 -14.61 48.31 10.36
CA LYS A 430 -14.03 49.65 10.13
C LYS A 430 -13.20 50.16 11.32
N ASP A 431 -13.53 49.71 12.52
CA ASP A 431 -12.85 50.05 13.78
C ASP A 431 -11.56 49.23 14.01
N GLY A 432 -11.07 48.50 13.01
CA GLY A 432 -9.86 47.67 13.11
C GLY A 432 -10.03 46.42 14.00
N THR A 433 -11.27 46.06 14.35
CA THR A 433 -11.58 44.89 15.18
C THR A 433 -12.08 43.71 14.36
N PHE A 434 -11.74 42.50 14.79
CA PHE A 434 -12.26 41.25 14.24
C PHE A 434 -12.40 40.19 15.34
N GLU A 435 -13.21 39.17 15.06
CA GLU A 435 -13.52 38.07 15.97
C GLU A 435 -12.96 36.76 15.40
N LEU A 436 -12.31 35.96 16.23
CA LEU A 436 -11.95 34.58 15.92
C LEU A 436 -12.71 33.61 16.82
N GLU A 437 -13.21 32.52 16.25
CA GLU A 437 -13.84 31.45 17.04
C GLU A 437 -12.78 30.67 17.81
N ALA A 438 -12.82 30.79 19.14
CA ALA A 438 -11.89 30.17 20.06
C ALA A 438 -12.61 29.04 20.83
N GLY A 439 -12.53 27.83 20.26
CA GLY A 439 -13.14 26.62 20.81
C GLY A 439 -14.11 25.99 19.81
N GLY A 440 -14.17 24.66 19.77
CA GLY A 440 -15.09 23.94 18.87
C GLY A 440 -16.56 24.38 19.05
N LYS A 441 -17.44 23.88 18.18
CA LYS A 441 -18.88 24.23 18.03
C LYS A 441 -19.74 24.18 19.32
N VAL A 442 -19.18 23.77 20.43
CA VAL A 442 -19.89 23.51 21.69
C VAL A 442 -20.12 24.79 22.51
N ASN A 443 -19.22 25.79 22.45
CA ASN A 443 -19.31 26.93 23.39
C ASN A 443 -19.49 28.32 22.76
N ASN A 444 -19.53 28.47 21.44
CA ASN A 444 -19.75 29.76 20.76
C ASN A 444 -18.88 30.92 21.30
N ARG A 445 -17.65 30.60 21.76
CA ARG A 445 -16.73 31.57 22.36
C ARG A 445 -15.91 32.23 21.28
N LYS A 446 -15.87 33.55 21.29
CA LYS A 446 -15.16 34.37 20.31
C LYS A 446 -14.13 35.24 21.03
N ASN A 447 -12.89 35.17 20.57
CA ASN A 447 -11.86 36.12 20.99
C ASN A 447 -11.95 37.34 20.09
N ARG A 448 -11.96 38.53 20.70
CA ARG A 448 -11.95 39.80 19.98
C ARG A 448 -10.54 40.36 19.94
N TYR A 449 -10.10 40.76 18.75
CA TYR A 449 -8.77 41.32 18.52
C TYR A 449 -8.90 42.73 17.96
N LEU A 450 -7.93 43.57 18.31
CA LEU A 450 -7.78 44.93 17.79
C LEU A 450 -6.43 45.05 17.08
N ALA A 451 -6.47 45.39 15.80
CA ALA A 451 -5.32 45.83 15.03
C ALA A 451 -5.37 47.36 14.92
N SER A 452 -4.63 48.07 15.78
CA SER A 452 -4.63 49.53 15.81
C SER A 452 -4.20 50.16 14.48
N GLU A 453 -3.32 49.49 13.74
CA GLU A 453 -2.80 49.96 12.45
C GLU A 453 -3.78 49.78 11.29
N LEU A 454 -4.86 49.01 11.49
CA LEU A 454 -5.86 48.72 10.44
C LEU A 454 -7.18 49.45 10.60
N ILE A 455 -7.25 50.40 11.55
CA ILE A 455 -8.40 51.29 11.70
C ILE A 455 -8.53 52.16 10.44
N ALA A 456 -9.74 52.22 9.87
CA ALA A 456 -10.05 52.99 8.65
C ALA A 456 -9.35 52.53 7.34
N THR A 457 -8.80 51.31 7.28
CA THR A 457 -8.28 50.75 6.02
C THR A 457 -9.39 50.25 5.08
N ALA A 458 -9.10 50.17 3.78
CA ALA A 458 -10.04 49.67 2.74
C ALA A 458 -10.18 48.13 2.73
N HIS A 459 -9.38 47.41 3.52
CA HIS A 459 -9.38 45.95 3.56
C HIS A 459 -10.62 45.41 4.28
N ARG A 460 -11.53 44.76 3.53
CA ARG A 460 -12.80 44.23 4.06
C ARG A 460 -12.68 42.81 4.61
N LYS A 461 -11.72 42.03 4.08
CA LYS A 461 -11.37 40.69 4.54
C LYS A 461 -9.86 40.61 4.71
N VAL A 462 -9.44 39.98 5.80
CA VAL A 462 -8.04 39.80 6.16
C VAL A 462 -7.81 38.35 6.56
N VAL A 463 -6.60 37.85 6.32
CA VAL A 463 -6.17 36.53 6.74
C VAL A 463 -5.44 36.69 8.07
N VAL A 464 -6.03 36.16 9.13
CA VAL A 464 -5.41 36.20 10.46
C VAL A 464 -4.68 34.90 10.70
N LYS A 465 -3.44 35.04 11.12
CA LYS A 465 -2.51 33.96 11.42
C LYS A 465 -2.24 33.96 12.92
N PHE A 466 -2.59 32.86 13.60
CA PHE A 466 -2.44 32.72 15.04
C PHE A 466 -1.83 31.36 15.44
N ASP A 467 -1.08 31.32 16.53
CA ASP A 467 -0.62 30.07 17.14
C ASP A 467 -1.76 29.53 18.02
N PRO A 468 -2.27 28.30 17.80
CA PRO A 468 -3.32 27.71 18.63
C PRO A 468 -3.04 27.70 20.14
N GLN A 469 -1.76 27.71 20.56
CA GLN A 469 -1.37 27.77 21.97
C GLN A 469 -1.28 29.20 22.52
N ASP A 470 -1.12 30.21 21.66
CA ASP A 470 -0.94 31.63 22.03
C ASP A 470 -1.99 32.55 21.38
N LEU A 471 -3.28 32.19 21.47
CA LEU A 471 -4.38 33.05 21.00
C LEU A 471 -4.59 34.31 21.84
N HIS A 472 -4.05 34.38 23.06
CA HIS A 472 -4.41 35.38 24.05
C HIS A 472 -3.52 36.63 23.99
N ASN A 473 -2.31 36.52 23.43
CA ASN A 473 -1.41 37.66 23.33
C ASN A 473 -1.51 38.37 21.98
N LYS A 474 -1.07 37.70 20.92
CA LYS A 474 -0.83 38.35 19.63
C LYS A 474 -1.28 37.47 18.46
N VAL A 475 -1.90 38.09 17.49
CA VAL A 475 -2.20 37.47 16.20
C VAL A 475 -1.72 38.37 15.07
N TRP A 476 -1.37 37.75 13.95
CA TRP A 476 -0.73 38.43 12.83
C TRP A 476 -1.74 38.58 11.70
N VAL A 477 -1.93 39.79 11.20
CA VAL A 477 -2.94 40.09 10.17
C VAL A 477 -2.27 40.29 8.82
N TYR A 478 -2.80 39.63 7.80
CA TYR A 478 -2.33 39.69 6.42
C TYR A 478 -3.48 40.10 5.47
N GLY A 479 -3.14 40.75 4.37
CA GLY A 479 -4.07 40.96 3.25
C GLY A 479 -4.37 39.64 2.52
N LEU A 480 -5.41 39.64 1.67
CA LEU A 480 -5.71 38.50 0.80
C LEU A 480 -4.57 38.20 -0.18
N ASP A 481 -3.83 39.25 -0.58
CA ASP A 481 -2.66 39.16 -1.44
C ASP A 481 -1.39 38.64 -0.71
N GLY A 482 -1.53 38.30 0.59
CA GLY A 482 -0.45 37.73 1.41
C GLY A 482 0.50 38.76 2.04
N VAL A 483 0.29 40.06 1.83
CA VAL A 483 1.08 41.15 2.42
C VAL A 483 0.84 41.23 3.93
N PHE A 484 1.92 41.36 4.71
CA PHE A 484 1.83 41.60 6.16
C PHE A 484 1.25 43.00 6.42
N LEU A 485 0.17 43.06 7.19
CA LEU A 485 -0.55 44.29 7.44
C LEU A 485 -0.27 44.85 8.84
N ALA A 486 -0.48 44.05 9.90
CA ALA A 486 -0.33 44.52 11.28
C ALA A 486 -0.25 43.38 12.31
N GLU A 487 0.25 43.71 13.50
CA GLU A 487 0.05 42.92 14.72
C GLU A 487 -1.28 43.30 15.39
N ALA A 488 -2.11 42.32 15.74
CA ALA A 488 -3.35 42.53 16.48
C ALA A 488 -3.25 41.94 17.89
N LYS A 489 -3.71 42.70 18.87
CA LYS A 489 -3.73 42.29 20.29
C LYS A 489 -5.13 41.83 20.68
N CYS A 490 -5.22 40.83 21.53
CA CYS A 490 -6.50 40.39 22.09
C CYS A 490 -7.03 41.45 23.06
N THR A 491 -8.26 41.93 22.85
CA THR A 491 -8.91 42.89 23.75
C THR A 491 -9.82 42.20 24.76
N ASP A 492 -10.48 41.12 24.36
CA ASP A 492 -11.36 40.32 25.22
C ASP A 492 -10.86 38.86 25.26
N ALA A 493 -10.01 38.55 26.24
CA ALA A 493 -9.48 37.21 26.47
C ALA A 493 -10.49 36.36 27.28
N VAL A 494 -11.61 35.97 26.65
CA VAL A 494 -12.69 35.22 27.34
C VAL A 494 -12.46 33.69 27.33
N ALA A 495 -11.38 33.20 26.72
CA ALA A 495 -11.19 31.76 26.54
C ALA A 495 -9.79 31.28 26.97
N PHE A 496 -9.73 30.57 28.11
CA PHE A 496 -8.81 29.46 28.25
C PHE A 496 -9.58 28.14 28.34
N GLY A 497 -9.02 27.12 27.67
CA GLY A 497 -9.53 25.75 27.64
C GLY A 497 -9.60 25.14 26.24
N ASP A 498 -8.47 25.08 25.54
CA ASP A 498 -8.12 24.12 24.48
C ASP A 498 -9.07 23.95 23.26
N LYS A 499 -8.58 24.30 22.07
CA LYS A 499 -9.05 23.66 20.82
C LYS A 499 -8.87 22.13 20.85
N ALA A 500 -7.96 21.60 21.68
CA ALA A 500 -7.87 20.17 22.00
C ALA A 500 -9.12 19.69 22.77
N LYS A 501 -9.44 20.23 23.95
CA LYS A 501 -10.67 19.94 24.72
C LYS A 501 -11.95 20.19 23.95
N GLY A 502 -12.01 21.19 23.06
CA GLY A 502 -13.18 21.38 22.19
C GLY A 502 -13.42 20.21 21.23
N ARG A 503 -12.34 19.66 20.66
CA ARG A 503 -12.37 18.46 19.81
C ARG A 503 -12.60 17.19 20.64
N GLU A 504 -11.98 17.10 21.82
CA GLU A 504 -12.19 16.01 22.78
C GLU A 504 -13.63 15.99 23.30
N HIS A 505 -14.24 17.13 23.56
CA HIS A 505 -15.62 17.24 24.00
C HIS A 505 -16.59 16.86 22.88
N ASP A 506 -16.36 17.28 21.63
CA ASP A 506 -17.16 16.83 20.48
C ASP A 506 -17.02 15.32 20.23
N LYS A 507 -15.85 14.75 20.51
CA LYS A 507 -15.58 13.31 20.41
C LYS A 507 -16.21 12.55 21.59
N ALA A 508 -16.09 13.04 22.81
CA ALA A 508 -16.73 12.52 24.03
C ALA A 508 -18.25 12.57 23.91
N ARG A 509 -18.80 13.64 23.34
CA ARG A 509 -20.23 13.74 22.98
C ARG A 509 -20.63 12.68 21.96
N LYS A 510 -19.85 12.47 20.90
CA LYS A 510 -20.12 11.39 19.91
C LYS A 510 -20.02 10.00 20.54
N GLN A 511 -19.07 9.78 21.45
CA GLN A 511 -18.93 8.53 22.20
C GLN A 511 -20.09 8.32 23.17
N MET A 512 -20.52 9.35 23.90
CA MET A 512 -21.72 9.34 24.75
C MET A 512 -22.95 8.96 23.93
N VAL A 513 -23.17 9.59 22.78
CA VAL A 513 -24.30 9.25 21.88
C VAL A 513 -24.20 7.79 21.40
N LYS A 514 -22.99 7.29 21.12
CA LYS A 514 -22.78 5.88 20.72
C LYS A 514 -23.04 4.92 21.89
N ALA A 515 -22.61 5.26 23.11
CA ALA A 515 -22.83 4.48 24.32
C ALA A 515 -24.31 4.44 24.72
N VAL A 516 -25.01 5.58 24.64
CA VAL A 516 -26.46 5.66 24.86
C VAL A 516 -27.23 4.88 23.80
N LYS A 517 -26.80 4.90 22.52
CA LYS A 517 -27.39 4.03 21.49
C LYS A 517 -27.15 2.55 21.75
N ALA A 518 -25.99 2.17 22.31
CA ALA A 518 -25.69 0.81 22.69
C ALA A 518 -26.50 0.37 23.92
N GLN A 519 -26.68 1.24 24.92
CA GLN A 519 -27.56 1.01 26.07
C GLN A 519 -29.03 0.94 25.65
N ALA A 520 -29.50 1.79 24.73
CA ALA A 520 -30.85 1.71 24.19
C ALA A 520 -31.09 0.38 23.44
N LYS A 521 -30.08 -0.11 22.70
CA LYS A 521 -30.10 -1.44 22.08
C LYS A 521 -30.05 -2.59 23.09
N ALA A 522 -29.35 -2.42 24.22
CA ALA A 522 -29.26 -3.44 25.28
C ALA A 522 -30.47 -3.45 26.22
N ALA A 523 -31.17 -2.31 26.38
CA ALA A 523 -32.41 -2.18 27.14
C ALA A 523 -33.63 -2.71 26.38
N LEU A 524 -33.56 -2.80 25.05
CA LEU A 524 -34.51 -3.53 24.21
C LEU A 524 -34.15 -5.02 24.23
N THR A 525 -34.75 -5.78 25.14
CA THR A 525 -34.56 -7.23 25.29
C THR A 525 -35.36 -8.06 24.28
N MET A 526 -36.27 -7.46 23.50
CA MET A 526 -37.02 -8.13 22.43
C MET A 526 -36.91 -7.36 21.11
N ASN A 527 -36.80 -8.11 20.01
CA ASN A 527 -36.69 -7.54 18.67
C ASN A 527 -38.07 -7.08 18.15
N ALA A 528 -38.13 -6.10 17.24
CA ALA A 528 -39.39 -5.53 16.73
C ALA A 528 -40.33 -6.59 16.09
N GLN A 529 -39.79 -7.71 15.62
CA GLN A 529 -40.54 -8.86 15.10
C GLN A 529 -41.18 -9.75 16.19
N GLU A 530 -40.65 -9.75 17.42
CA GLU A 530 -41.26 -10.46 18.56
C GLU A 530 -42.37 -9.61 19.22
N ALA A 531 -42.20 -8.29 19.26
CA ALA A 531 -43.26 -7.37 19.71
C ALA A 531 -44.49 -7.37 18.78
N ALA A 532 -44.29 -7.58 17.47
CA ALA A 532 -45.36 -7.72 16.49
C ALA A 532 -46.21 -9.00 16.66
N ARG A 533 -45.72 -10.04 17.37
CA ARG A 533 -46.49 -11.26 17.69
C ARG A 533 -47.45 -11.08 18.88
N TYR A 534 -47.21 -10.08 19.72
CA TYR A 534 -48.08 -9.74 20.86
C TYR A 534 -49.07 -8.62 20.52
N GLN A 535 -48.98 -8.04 19.33
CA GLN A 535 -50.09 -7.26 18.79
C GLN A 535 -51.24 -8.22 18.48
N PRO A 536 -52.49 -7.91 18.89
CA PRO A 536 -53.63 -8.76 18.59
C PRO A 536 -53.71 -8.95 17.08
N GLN A 537 -53.86 -10.21 16.64
CA GLN A 537 -54.20 -10.48 15.24
C GLN A 537 -55.51 -9.77 14.95
N PHE A 538 -55.47 -8.92 13.93
CA PHE A 538 -56.64 -8.26 13.39
C PHE A 538 -57.63 -9.37 12.97
N GLU A 539 -58.76 -9.49 13.67
CA GLU A 539 -59.91 -10.20 13.12
C GLU A 539 -60.34 -9.40 11.88
N GLU A 540 -60.39 -10.05 10.72
CA GLU A 540 -61.06 -9.49 9.55
C GLU A 540 -62.53 -9.30 9.92
N GLU A 541 -62.88 -8.10 10.39
CA GLU A 541 -64.25 -7.60 10.27
C GLU A 541 -64.52 -7.36 8.79
N ASP A 542 -65.62 -7.95 8.28
CA ASP A 542 -66.08 -7.79 6.91
C ASP A 542 -66.05 -6.32 6.49
N ALA A 543 -65.43 -6.06 5.34
CA ALA A 543 -65.20 -4.71 4.85
C ALA A 543 -66.51 -3.90 4.81
N PRO A 544 -66.63 -2.79 5.58
CA PRO A 544 -67.71 -1.85 5.35
C PRO A 544 -67.45 -1.16 4.01
N GLU A 545 -68.41 -1.31 3.08
CA GLU A 545 -68.37 -0.66 1.78
C GLU A 545 -68.19 0.86 1.93
N PRO A 546 -67.15 1.45 1.33
CA PRO A 546 -66.94 2.88 1.41
C PRO A 546 -68.01 3.60 0.58
N LYS A 547 -69.03 4.15 1.25
CA LYS A 547 -69.79 5.27 0.70
C LYS A 547 -68.87 6.49 0.68
N ILE A 548 -68.37 6.81 -0.52
CA ILE A 548 -67.69 8.04 -0.96
C ILE A 548 -66.16 7.93 -1.06
N ILE A 549 -65.67 7.91 -2.31
CA ILE A 549 -64.28 8.14 -2.71
C ILE A 549 -64.21 9.59 -3.21
N GLU A 550 -63.48 10.49 -2.53
CA GLU A 550 -63.17 11.82 -3.05
C GLU A 550 -61.99 11.74 -4.02
N LEU A 551 -62.27 11.94 -5.31
CA LEU A 551 -61.27 12.18 -6.36
C LEU A 551 -60.70 13.60 -6.22
N PHE A 552 -59.42 13.70 -5.87
CA PHE A 552 -58.70 14.97 -5.87
C PHE A 552 -58.22 15.28 -7.30
N ARG A 553 -58.97 16.11 -8.04
CA ARG A 553 -58.52 16.70 -9.32
C ARG A 553 -58.38 18.21 -9.16
N GLN A 554 -57.17 18.69 -9.42
CA GLN A 554 -56.77 20.07 -9.21
C GLN A 554 -56.99 20.89 -10.49
N GLU A 555 -58.03 21.71 -10.55
CA GLU A 555 -58.14 22.87 -11.45
C GLU A 555 -58.70 24.09 -10.70
N GLY A 556 -58.24 25.28 -11.07
CA GLY A 556 -58.17 26.47 -10.21
C GLY A 556 -59.48 27.21 -9.84
N ASN A 557 -59.28 28.16 -8.91
CA ASN A 557 -60.13 29.22 -8.35
C ASN A 557 -61.64 29.22 -8.69
N VAL A 558 -62.45 28.60 -7.83
CA VAL A 558 -63.64 29.16 -7.12
C VAL A 558 -64.40 28.01 -6.46
N VAL A 559 -64.71 28.14 -5.17
CA VAL A 559 -65.43 27.15 -4.36
C VAL A 559 -66.93 27.19 -4.67
N ARG A 560 -67.51 26.07 -5.11
CA ARG A 560 -68.96 25.82 -5.00
C ARG A 560 -69.24 24.37 -4.62
N LYS A 561 -70.10 24.21 -3.63
CA LYS A 561 -70.58 22.94 -3.07
C LYS A 561 -71.88 22.58 -3.79
N HIS A 562 -71.96 21.39 -4.38
CA HIS A 562 -73.25 20.80 -4.75
C HIS A 562 -73.16 19.28 -4.74
N GLU A 563 -74.10 18.65 -4.04
CA GLU A 563 -74.34 17.21 -4.03
C GLU A 563 -75.14 16.81 -5.27
N ALA A 564 -74.82 15.67 -5.89
CA ALA A 564 -75.78 14.64 -6.32
C ALA A 564 -75.10 13.45 -7.05
N VAL A 565 -75.34 12.26 -6.48
CA VAL A 565 -75.77 10.97 -7.06
C VAL A 565 -74.98 10.33 -8.23
N LEU A 566 -74.63 9.06 -8.01
CA LEU A 566 -73.96 8.08 -8.86
C LEU A 566 -74.91 7.51 -9.94
N ASP A 567 -74.37 7.27 -11.13
CA ASP A 567 -74.80 6.17 -12.01
C ASP A 567 -73.56 5.31 -12.31
N ASP A 568 -73.72 4.01 -12.09
CA ASP A 568 -72.76 2.93 -12.33
C ASP A 568 -72.61 2.67 -13.84
N ASP A 569 -71.36 2.49 -14.30
CA ASP A 569 -70.96 1.53 -15.34
C ASP A 569 -69.46 1.71 -15.64
N GLU A 570 -68.60 0.72 -15.34
CA GLU A 570 -67.51 0.22 -16.20
C GLU A 570 -66.66 -0.89 -15.53
N GLU A 571 -66.28 -1.88 -16.36
CA GLU A 571 -65.89 -3.27 -16.07
C GLU A 571 -64.49 -3.51 -15.42
N PRO A 572 -64.27 -4.64 -14.71
CA PRO A 572 -62.99 -4.98 -14.07
C PRO A 572 -61.95 -5.64 -15.00
N ASN A 573 -60.67 -5.36 -14.70
CA ASN A 573 -59.46 -5.58 -15.49
C ASN A 573 -58.94 -7.03 -15.47
N ASP A 574 -58.65 -7.60 -16.66
CA ASP A 574 -58.20 -8.99 -16.94
C ASP A 574 -56.98 -9.49 -16.14
N PHE A 575 -56.22 -8.58 -15.53
CA PHE A 575 -55.01 -8.91 -14.79
C PHE A 575 -55.28 -9.61 -13.45
N GLU A 576 -56.37 -9.27 -12.76
CA GLU A 576 -56.72 -9.86 -11.47
C GLU A 576 -57.23 -11.30 -11.61
N GLN A 577 -57.95 -11.59 -12.71
CA GLN A 577 -58.40 -12.95 -13.01
C GLN A 577 -57.24 -13.90 -13.33
N GLY A 578 -56.19 -13.41 -13.99
CA GLY A 578 -54.97 -14.19 -14.27
C GLY A 578 -54.21 -14.55 -13.00
N TRP A 579 -54.13 -13.62 -12.05
CA TRP A 579 -53.45 -13.83 -10.77
C TRP A 579 -54.16 -14.85 -9.88
N GLN A 580 -55.50 -14.79 -9.81
CA GLN A 580 -56.29 -15.74 -9.03
C GLN A 580 -56.20 -17.18 -9.57
N LYS A 581 -56.19 -17.37 -10.89
CA LYS A 581 -55.98 -18.71 -11.50
C LYS A 581 -54.61 -19.31 -11.16
N CYS A 582 -53.57 -18.50 -11.10
CA CYS A 582 -52.23 -18.96 -10.71
C CYS A 582 -52.17 -19.40 -9.23
N LEU A 583 -52.89 -18.69 -8.36
CA LEU A 583 -53.02 -19.03 -6.95
C LEU A 583 -53.83 -20.31 -6.72
N GLU A 584 -54.90 -20.54 -7.48
CA GLU A 584 -55.67 -21.79 -7.41
C GLU A 584 -54.88 -23.01 -7.93
N MET A 585 -54.07 -22.85 -8.98
CA MET A 585 -53.19 -23.92 -9.47
C MET A 585 -52.12 -24.29 -8.43
N MET A 586 -51.52 -23.31 -7.74
CA MET A 586 -50.54 -23.59 -6.69
C MET A 586 -51.15 -24.20 -5.42
N LYS A 587 -52.43 -23.95 -5.12
CA LYS A 587 -53.15 -24.62 -4.02
C LYS A 587 -53.44 -26.08 -4.35
N LYS A 588 -53.86 -26.37 -5.59
CA LYS A 588 -54.08 -27.76 -6.06
C LYS A 588 -52.81 -28.61 -6.13
N GLU A 589 -51.65 -28.03 -6.47
CA GLU A 589 -50.37 -28.76 -6.51
C GLU A 589 -49.80 -29.11 -5.12
N LYS A 590 -50.19 -28.38 -4.07
CA LYS A 590 -49.75 -28.65 -2.69
C LYS A 590 -50.71 -29.49 -1.86
N GLY A 591 -51.82 -29.96 -2.45
CA GLY A 591 -52.77 -30.84 -1.78
C GLY A 591 -53.39 -30.24 -0.51
N LEU A 592 -53.72 -28.95 -0.55
CA LEU A 592 -54.50 -28.23 0.47
C LEU A 592 -55.89 -27.91 -0.06
#